data_AF-A0AAW2FX95-F1
#
_entry.id   AF-A0AAW2FX95-F1
#
_cell.length_a   1.000
_cell.length_b   1.000
_cell.length_c   1.000
_cell.angle_alpha   90.00
_cell.angle_beta   90.00
_cell.angle_gamma   90.00
#
_symmetry.space_group_name_H-M   'P 1'
#
loop_
_entity.id
_entity.type
_entity.pdbx_description
1 polymer ?
#
loop_
_entity_poly.entity_id
_entity_poly.type
_entity_poly.pdbx_seq_one_letter_code
_entity_poly.pdbx_strand_id
1 'polypeptide(L)'
;MPQIKILKHPNIRAFITHGGLMGTQEAITYGVPMIGIPLFGDQFPNIDRYVARNIALRLDVYMITEEKMDDALNTILWNPLYR
;
A
#
# COMPACT_ATOMS: atom_id res chain seq x y z
N MET A 1 -8.37 15.47 3.92
CA MET A 1 -9.27 14.62 4.74
C MET A 1 -8.48 14.03 5.90
N PRO A 2 -9.10 13.62 7.03
CA PRO A 2 -8.37 12.99 8.15
C PRO A 2 -8.02 11.51 7.83
N GLN A 3 -6.76 11.23 7.50
CA GLN A 3 -6.29 9.91 7.02
C GLN A 3 -6.56 8.77 8.02
N ILE A 4 -6.20 8.95 9.30
CA ILE A 4 -6.45 7.98 10.37
C ILE A 4 -7.93 7.58 10.43
N LYS A 5 -8.85 8.55 10.32
CA LYS A 5 -10.30 8.28 10.35
C LYS A 5 -10.73 7.43 9.15
N ILE A 6 -10.13 7.66 7.98
CA ILE A 6 -10.39 6.87 6.78
C ILE A 6 -9.85 5.46 6.98
N LEU A 7 -8.56 5.31 7.31
CA LEU A 7 -7.91 3.99 7.46
C LEU A 7 -8.56 3.12 8.55
N LYS A 8 -9.15 3.72 9.58
CA LYS A 8 -9.91 3.01 10.62
C LYS A 8 -11.30 2.52 10.16
N HIS A 9 -11.82 3.02 9.03
CA HIS A 9 -13.19 2.73 8.61
C HIS A 9 -13.31 1.28 8.09
N PRO A 10 -14.34 0.51 8.51
CA PRO A 10 -14.42 -0.93 8.23
C PRO A 10 -14.55 -1.28 6.74
N ASN A 11 -14.96 -0.32 5.90
CA ASN A 11 -15.05 -0.51 4.45
C ASN A 11 -13.74 -0.22 3.69
N ILE A 12 -12.69 0.28 4.36
CA ILE A 12 -11.40 0.45 3.71
C ILE A 12 -10.74 -0.92 3.57
N ARG A 13 -10.31 -1.22 2.34
CA ARG A 13 -9.73 -2.52 1.97
C ARG A 13 -8.30 -2.45 1.47
N ALA A 14 -7.86 -1.27 1.06
CA ALA A 14 -6.52 -1.04 0.51
C ALA A 14 -6.13 0.43 0.66
N PHE A 15 -4.83 0.68 0.76
CA PHE A 15 -4.26 2.03 0.75
C PHE A 15 -3.15 2.16 -0.29
N ILE A 16 -3.36 3.03 -1.28
CA ILE A 16 -2.33 3.38 -2.26
C ILE A 16 -1.50 4.52 -1.68
N THR A 17 -0.19 4.35 -1.57
CA THR A 17 0.68 5.28 -0.85
C THR A 17 2.05 5.40 -1.47
N HIS A 18 2.66 6.58 -1.34
CA HIS A 18 4.05 6.81 -1.70
C HIS A 18 5.07 6.14 -0.76
N GLY A 19 4.65 5.55 0.36
CA GLY A 19 5.59 4.85 1.27
C GLY A 19 6.19 5.72 2.38
N GLY A 20 5.64 6.91 2.62
CA GLY A 20 6.02 7.72 3.78
C GLY A 20 5.79 6.98 5.10
N LEU A 21 6.74 7.11 6.03
CA LEU A 21 6.78 6.32 7.26
C LEU A 21 5.50 6.45 8.11
N MET A 22 5.02 7.67 8.36
CA MET A 22 3.85 7.88 9.20
C MET A 22 2.57 7.28 8.59
N GLY A 23 2.31 7.53 7.31
CA GLY A 23 1.11 7.02 6.66
C GLY A 23 1.10 5.49 6.53
N THR A 24 2.27 4.89 6.29
CA THR A 24 2.40 3.43 6.25
C THR A 24 2.23 2.80 7.64
N GLN A 25 2.72 3.45 8.70
CA GLN A 25 2.51 3.00 10.07
C GLN A 25 1.02 3.07 10.47
N GLU A 26 0.29 4.11 10.06
CA GLU A 26 -1.16 4.19 10.29
C GLU A 26 -1.91 3.05 9.58
N ALA A 27 -1.58 2.76 8.33
CA ALA A 27 -2.19 1.67 7.58
C ALA A 27 -1.93 0.31 8.24
N ILE A 28 -0.68 0.05 8.66
CA ILE A 28 -0.30 -1.14 9.41
C ILE A 28 -1.08 -1.24 10.73
N THR A 29 -1.22 -0.13 11.46
CA THR A 29 -1.93 -0.10 12.75
C THR A 29 -3.40 -0.50 12.61
N TYR A 30 -4.03 -0.18 11.49
CA TYR A 30 -5.42 -0.54 11.20
C TYR A 30 -5.57 -1.76 10.30
N GLY A 31 -4.49 -2.51 10.03
CA GLY A 31 -4.53 -3.73 9.23
C GLY A 31 -4.94 -3.51 7.77
N VAL A 32 -4.67 -2.33 7.22
CA VAL A 32 -5.00 -2.00 5.83
C VAL A 32 -3.79 -2.34 4.94
N PRO A 33 -3.91 -3.30 4.00
CA PRO A 33 -2.83 -3.63 3.08
C PRO A 33 -2.58 -2.49 2.08
N MET A 34 -1.39 -2.45 1.49
CA MET A 34 -0.93 -1.30 0.72
C MET A 34 -0.53 -1.62 -0.72
N ILE A 35 -0.71 -0.64 -1.62
CA ILE A 35 0.01 -0.55 -2.88
C ILE A 35 0.98 0.63 -2.75
N GLY A 36 2.26 0.32 -2.62
CA GLY A 36 3.36 1.28 -2.52
C GLY A 36 3.83 1.75 -3.90
N ILE A 37 3.85 3.06 -4.12
CA ILE A 37 4.41 3.72 -5.31
C ILE A 37 5.47 4.72 -4.85
N PRO A 38 6.66 4.26 -4.44
CA PRO A 38 7.70 5.13 -3.89
C PRO A 38 8.18 6.14 -4.94
N LEU A 39 8.39 7.38 -4.50
CA LEU A 39 8.79 8.49 -5.37
C LEU A 39 10.25 8.92 -5.11
N PHE A 40 10.70 8.95 -3.85
CA PHE A 40 12.06 9.37 -3.49
C PHE A 40 12.50 8.92 -2.10
N GLY A 41 13.82 8.89 -1.88
CA GLY A 41 14.41 8.81 -0.54
C GLY A 41 14.05 7.54 0.24
N ASP A 42 13.61 7.74 1.48
CA ASP A 42 13.29 6.68 2.46
C ASP A 42 12.04 5.86 2.11
N GLN A 43 11.24 6.32 1.16
CA GLN A 43 10.03 5.63 0.70
C GLN A 43 10.33 4.26 0.09
N PHE A 44 11.41 4.15 -0.68
CA PHE A 44 11.84 2.89 -1.31
C PHE A 44 12.10 1.79 -0.26
N PRO A 45 13.04 1.97 0.69
CA PRO A 45 13.30 0.95 1.69
C PRO A 45 12.12 0.72 2.65
N ASN A 46 11.23 1.70 2.86
CA ASN A 46 10.01 1.48 3.63
C ASN A 46 9.09 0.49 2.92
N ILE A 47 8.76 0.73 1.65
CA ILE A 47 7.90 -0.18 0.87
C ILE A 47 8.55 -1.56 0.73
N ASP A 48 9.84 -1.65 0.48
CA ASP A 48 10.53 -2.94 0.33
C ASP A 48 10.42 -3.82 1.59
N ARG A 49 10.50 -3.20 2.79
CA ARG A 49 10.28 -3.92 4.06
C ARG A 49 8.85 -4.42 4.20
N TYR A 50 7.86 -3.70 3.69
CA TYR A 50 6.45 -4.09 3.75
C TYR A 50 6.12 -5.17 2.72
N VAL A 51 6.72 -5.11 1.53
CA VAL A 51 6.64 -6.16 0.51
C VAL A 51 7.20 -7.47 1.06
N ALA A 52 8.38 -7.43 1.70
CA ALA A 52 9.00 -8.62 2.31
C ALA A 52 8.15 -9.28 3.42
N ARG A 53 7.13 -8.58 3.93
CA ARG A 53 6.21 -9.04 4.98
C ARG A 53 4.80 -9.33 4.46
N ASN A 54 4.57 -9.29 3.15
CA ASN A 54 3.25 -9.42 2.53
C ASN A 54 2.23 -8.37 3.02
N ILE A 55 2.69 -7.17 3.38
CA ILE A 55 1.84 -6.06 3.82
C ILE A 55 1.53 -5.12 2.64
N ALA A 56 2.43 -5.09 1.65
CA ALA A 56 2.30 -4.22 0.49
C ALA A 56 2.71 -4.90 -0.81
N LEU A 57 2.18 -4.41 -1.92
CA LEU A 57 2.78 -4.55 -3.25
C LEU A 57 3.56 -3.28 -3.59
N ARG A 58 4.62 -3.40 -4.41
CA ARG A 58 5.34 -2.24 -4.94
C ARG A 58 5.08 -2.10 -6.44
N LEU A 59 4.67 -0.91 -6.86
CA LEU A 59 4.70 -0.50 -8.26
C LEU A 59 5.80 0.53 -8.47
N ASP A 60 6.46 0.46 -9.62
CA ASP A 60 7.41 1.46 -10.06
C ASP A 60 6.64 2.59 -10.77
N VAL A 61 6.81 3.82 -10.28
CA VAL A 61 6.14 5.02 -10.82
C VAL A 61 6.45 5.24 -12.31
N TYR A 62 7.62 4.81 -12.79
CA TYR A 62 8.03 4.99 -14.18
C TYR A 62 7.56 3.85 -15.10
N MET A 63 7.11 2.75 -14.52
CA MET A 63 6.65 1.57 -15.28
C MET A 63 5.17 1.27 -15.09
N ILE A 64 4.43 2.13 -14.37
CA ILE A 64 3.01 1.92 -14.09
C ILE A 64 2.18 2.08 -15.36
N THR A 65 1.25 1.15 -15.55
CA THR A 65 0.24 1.15 -16.61
C THR A 65 -1.11 0.87 -15.97
N GLU A 66 -2.21 1.11 -16.69
CA GLU A 66 -3.57 0.73 -16.25
C GLU A 66 -3.63 -0.76 -15.88
N GLU A 67 -3.15 -1.63 -16.77
CA GLU A 67 -3.08 -3.09 -16.54
C GLU A 67 -2.33 -3.46 -15.25
N LYS A 68 -1.14 -2.90 -15.03
CA LYS A 68 -0.37 -3.18 -13.81
C LYS A 68 -1.05 -2.67 -12.54
N MET A 69 -1.78 -1.57 -12.64
CA MET A 69 -2.54 -1.03 -11.52
C MET A 69 -3.74 -1.93 -11.21
N ASP A 70 -4.45 -2.41 -12.23
CA ASP A 70 -5.56 -3.34 -12.09
C ASP A 70 -5.10 -4.68 -11.49
N ASP A 71 -3.97 -5.21 -11.94
CA ASP A 71 -3.37 -6.43 -11.40
C ASP A 71 -2.99 -6.26 -9.91
N ALA A 72 -2.39 -5.12 -9.56
CA ALA A 72 -2.03 -4.82 -8.18
C ALA A 72 -3.29 -4.68 -7.28
N LEU A 73 -4.33 -4.00 -7.77
CA LEU A 73 -5.60 -3.87 -7.07
C LEU A 73 -6.28 -5.22 -6.88
N ASN A 74 -6.36 -6.03 -7.94
CA ASN A 74 -6.95 -7.36 -7.86
C ASN A 74 -6.19 -8.25 -6.88
N THR A 75 -4.86 -8.19 -6.91
CA THR A 75 -4.02 -8.95 -5.98
C THR A 75 -4.28 -8.52 -4.53
N ILE A 76 -4.23 -7.22 -4.22
CA ILE A 76 -4.46 -6.74 -2.84
C ILE A 76 -5.88 -7.05 -2.36
N LEU A 77 -6.89 -6.91 -3.20
CA LEU A 77 -8.29 -7.07 -2.78
C LEU A 77 -8.69 -8.54 -2.60
N TRP A 78 -8.13 -9.44 -3.40
CA TRP A 78 -8.62 -10.81 -3.54
C TRP A 78 -7.64 -11.89 -3.10
N ASN A 79 -6.34 -11.63 -3.01
CA ASN A 79 -5.38 -12.60 -2.49
C ASN A 79 -5.44 -12.66 -0.95
N PRO A 80 -5.72 -13.82 -0.34
CA PRO A 80 -5.79 -13.98 1.12
C PRO A 80 -4.51 -13.62 1.88
N LEU A 81 -3.35 -13.59 1.20
CA LEU A 81 -2.08 -13.20 1.82
C LEU A 81 -2.06 -11.75 2.33
N TYR A 82 -2.94 -10.88 1.81
CA TYR A 82 -2.99 -9.45 2.15
C TYR A 82 -4.22 -9.07 2.99
N ARG A 83 -4.93 -10.05 3.58
CA ARG A 83 -6.10 -9.83 4.45
C ARG A 83 -5.82 -10.07 5.93
#